data_AF-A0A9P5RT91-F1
#
_entry.id   AF-A0A9P5RT91-F1
#
_cell.length_a   1.000
_cell.length_b   1.000
_cell.length_c   1.000
_cell.angle_alpha   90.00
_cell.angle_beta   90.00
_cell.angle_gamma   90.00
#
_symmetry.space_group_name_H-M   'P 1'
#
loop_
_entity.id
_entity.type
_entity.pdbx_description
1 polymer ?
#
loop_
_entity_poly.entity_id
_entity_poly.type
_entity_poly.pdbx_seq_one_letter_code
_entity_poly.pdbx_strand_id
1 'polypeptide(L)'
;MKFTTVIALLAAVAAVASAALPVEPAINGFVIQDNTPSTAQQIVIDTDHSNKPAQTQETKSYIVVFKDTAMLQAMENVEKEILAFGGKIGQRYSAALKGFSAWIPGPIVTALSTNPFIDYIEEDGEVNAFNAF
;
A
#
# COMPACT_ATOMS: atom_id res chain seq x y z
N MET A 1 -29.89 -16.12 35.23
CA MET A 1 -28.72 -16.05 34.34
C MET A 1 -28.82 -17.18 33.33
N LYS A 2 -28.94 -16.87 32.04
CA LYS A 2 -28.95 -17.86 30.95
C LYS A 2 -27.82 -17.47 30.00
N PHE A 3 -26.76 -18.27 29.96
CA PHE A 3 -25.64 -18.11 29.03
C PHE A 3 -26.01 -18.84 27.74
N THR A 4 -26.38 -18.09 26.70
CA THR A 4 -26.66 -18.66 25.39
C THR A 4 -25.38 -18.61 24.57
N THR A 5 -24.72 -19.77 24.45
CA THR A 5 -23.61 -20.02 23.54
C THR A 5 -24.09 -19.91 22.09
N VAL A 6 -23.46 -19.05 21.29
CA VAL A 6 -23.65 -19.04 19.83
C VAL A 6 -22.42 -19.69 19.20
N ILE A 7 -22.59 -20.93 18.76
CA ILE A 7 -21.64 -21.65 17.89
C ILE A 7 -21.89 -21.12 16.47
N ALA A 8 -21.00 -20.27 15.96
CA ALA A 8 -21.02 -19.90 14.55
C ALA A 8 -20.43 -21.05 13.74
N LEU A 9 -21.28 -21.59 12.87
CA LEU A 9 -21.09 -22.72 12.00
C LEU A 9 -19.97 -22.47 10.98
N LEU A 10 -19.05 -23.45 10.89
CA LEU A 10 -18.01 -23.56 9.89
C LEU A 10 -18.65 -23.80 8.51
N ALA A 11 -18.51 -22.86 7.57
CA ALA A 11 -18.87 -23.08 6.18
C ALA A 11 -17.62 -23.49 5.39
N ALA A 12 -17.52 -24.79 5.07
CA ALA A 12 -16.75 -25.28 3.93
C ALA A 12 -17.57 -25.13 2.65
N VAL A 13 -16.89 -25.18 1.49
CA VAL A 13 -17.35 -25.26 0.06
C VAL A 13 -16.61 -24.16 -0.73
N ALA A 14 -15.90 -24.37 -1.84
CA ALA A 14 -15.61 -25.54 -2.66
C ALA A 14 -14.27 -25.31 -3.38
N ALA A 15 -13.57 -26.40 -3.70
CA ALA A 15 -12.51 -26.39 -4.70
C ALA A 15 -13.09 -26.01 -6.07
N VAL A 16 -12.51 -25.02 -6.73
CA VAL A 16 -12.70 -24.80 -8.17
C VAL A 16 -11.39 -25.18 -8.84
N ALA A 17 -11.47 -26.19 -9.70
CA ALA A 17 -10.36 -26.64 -10.53
C ALA A 17 -9.87 -25.49 -11.42
N SER A 18 -8.59 -25.16 -11.32
CA SER A 18 -7.94 -24.21 -12.24
C SER A 18 -7.76 -24.90 -13.59
N ALA A 19 -8.69 -24.66 -14.51
CA ALA A 19 -8.50 -24.95 -15.93
C ALA A 19 -7.63 -23.84 -16.53
N ALA A 20 -6.38 -24.16 -16.86
CA ALA A 20 -5.50 -23.27 -17.60
C ALA A 20 -6.07 -23.02 -19.00
N LEU A 21 -6.43 -21.77 -19.29
CA LEU A 21 -6.81 -21.33 -20.64
C LEU A 21 -5.53 -21.17 -21.50
N PRO A 22 -5.53 -21.63 -22.76
CA PRO A 22 -4.43 -21.36 -23.68
C PRO A 22 -4.35 -19.86 -23.99
N VAL A 23 -3.14 -19.32 -23.86
CA VAL A 23 -2.76 -17.99 -24.30
C VAL A 23 -2.70 -17.99 -25.82
N GLU A 24 -3.50 -17.14 -26.49
CA GLU A 24 -3.28 -16.79 -27.89
C GLU A 24 -2.83 -15.32 -28.00
N PRO A 25 -1.73 -15.03 -28.72
CA PRO A 25 -1.24 -13.68 -28.93
C PRO A 25 -1.96 -13.02 -30.12
N ALA A 26 -2.79 -12.01 -29.87
CA ALA A 26 -3.28 -11.13 -30.92
C ALA A 26 -2.27 -9.99 -31.14
N ILE A 27 -1.30 -10.22 -32.02
CA ILE A 27 -0.46 -9.17 -32.64
C ILE A 27 -1.12 -8.73 -33.94
N ASN A 28 -1.78 -7.57 -33.93
CA ASN A 28 -2.19 -6.87 -35.14
C ASN A 28 -1.51 -5.49 -35.21
N GLY A 29 -0.40 -5.47 -35.94
CA GLY A 29 -0.01 -4.41 -36.88
C GLY A 29 0.03 -2.97 -36.40
N PHE A 30 1.22 -2.51 -36.01
CA PHE A 30 1.65 -1.16 -36.36
C PHE A 30 3.09 -1.21 -36.87
N VAL A 31 3.25 -0.84 -38.14
CA VAL A 31 4.52 -0.73 -38.84
C VAL A 31 5.22 0.54 -38.37
N ILE A 32 6.42 0.43 -37.80
CA ILE A 32 7.39 1.53 -37.75
C ILE A 32 8.68 1.04 -38.40
N GLN A 33 9.03 1.69 -39.50
CA GLN A 33 10.30 1.56 -40.20
C GLN A 33 11.31 2.53 -39.56
N ASP A 34 12.49 1.98 -39.20
CA ASP A 34 13.85 2.54 -38.99
C ASP A 34 13.96 3.96 -38.36
N ASN A 35 14.78 4.27 -37.33
CA ASN A 35 16.25 4.35 -37.32
C ASN A 35 16.75 4.47 -35.86
N THR A 36 17.91 3.88 -35.51
CA THR A 36 18.69 4.19 -34.28
C THR A 36 19.59 5.44 -34.50
N PRO A 37 20.24 6.11 -33.49
CA PRO A 37 20.27 5.93 -32.03
C PRO A 37 20.00 7.23 -31.19
N SER A 38 19.81 7.04 -29.87
CA SER A 38 19.94 8.00 -28.74
C SER A 38 20.22 9.49 -29.03
N THR A 39 19.30 10.39 -28.62
CA THR A 39 19.52 11.64 -27.82
C THR A 39 18.38 12.67 -28.04
N ALA A 40 17.73 13.05 -26.93
CA ALA A 40 16.95 14.28 -26.69
C ALA A 40 15.61 14.58 -27.45
N GLN A 41 14.59 14.89 -26.63
CA GLN A 41 13.47 15.85 -26.85
C GLN A 41 12.21 15.42 -27.65
N GLN A 42 11.14 15.16 -26.87
CA GLN A 42 9.83 15.85 -26.91
C GLN A 42 8.82 15.54 -28.04
N ILE A 43 7.66 14.97 -27.65
CA ILE A 43 6.39 15.14 -28.36
C ILE A 43 5.42 15.84 -27.41
N VAL A 44 5.07 17.07 -27.75
CA VAL A 44 4.01 17.89 -27.15
C VAL A 44 2.67 17.47 -27.74
N ILE A 45 1.70 17.14 -26.89
CA ILE A 45 0.27 17.15 -27.24
C ILE A 45 -0.40 18.04 -26.21
N ASP A 46 -0.75 19.26 -26.62
CA ASP A 46 -1.38 20.25 -25.77
C ASP A 46 -2.89 20.02 -25.76
N THR A 47 -3.41 19.62 -24.61
CA THR A 47 -4.82 19.80 -24.25
C THR A 47 -4.86 20.07 -22.76
N ASP A 48 -4.42 21.27 -22.38
CA ASP A 48 -4.66 21.96 -21.10
C ASP A 48 -4.91 21.05 -19.89
N HIS A 49 -3.90 20.22 -19.58
CA HIS A 49 -3.65 19.72 -18.24
C HIS A 49 -2.19 20.04 -17.99
N SER A 50 -1.98 21.17 -17.32
CA SER A 50 -0.67 21.73 -17.01
C SER A 50 0.29 20.62 -16.60
N ASN A 51 1.36 20.49 -17.38
CA ASN A 51 2.51 19.62 -17.25
C ASN A 51 2.98 19.46 -15.79
N LYS A 52 2.30 18.62 -15.02
CA LYS A 52 2.79 18.07 -13.75
C LYS A 52 3.53 16.80 -14.16
N PRO A 53 4.85 16.67 -13.90
CA PRO A 53 5.52 15.39 -14.11
C PRO A 53 4.64 14.32 -13.46
N ALA A 54 4.41 13.20 -14.17
CA ALA A 54 3.68 12.06 -13.62
C ALA A 54 4.15 11.89 -12.18
N GLN A 55 3.27 12.21 -11.22
CA GLN A 55 3.71 12.36 -9.84
C GLN A 55 4.38 11.05 -9.45
N THR A 56 5.70 11.09 -9.29
CA THR A 56 6.41 10.02 -8.61
C THR A 56 5.61 9.79 -7.35
N GLN A 57 5.13 8.57 -7.12
CA GLN A 57 4.36 8.26 -5.92
C GLN A 57 5.32 8.41 -4.76
N GLU A 58 5.40 9.62 -4.21
CA GLU A 58 6.31 9.98 -3.13
C GLU A 58 5.99 9.05 -1.96
N THR A 59 6.98 8.23 -1.64
CA THR A 59 6.90 7.31 -0.50
C THR A 59 7.51 8.02 0.69
N LYS A 60 6.73 8.18 1.76
CA LYS A 60 7.17 8.83 3.00
C LYS A 60 7.23 7.82 4.15
N SER A 61 7.97 8.15 5.20
CA SER A 61 7.99 7.38 6.44
C SER A 61 6.83 7.80 7.34
N TYR A 62 6.17 6.83 7.96
CA TYR A 62 5.06 7.01 8.87
C TYR A 62 5.19 6.12 10.08
N ILE A 63 4.60 6.53 11.19
CA ILE A 63 4.28 5.67 12.33
C ILE A 63 2.78 5.34 12.26
N VAL A 64 2.46 4.06 12.20
CA VAL A 64 1.09 3.53 12.21
C VAL A 64 0.80 2.98 13.59
N VAL A 65 -0.20 3.54 14.27
CA VAL A 65 -0.59 3.14 15.62
C VAL A 65 -1.97 2.52 15.58
N PHE A 66 -2.10 1.35 16.20
CA PHE A 66 -3.35 0.61 16.33
C PHE A 66 -4.00 0.90 17.67
N LYS A 67 -5.34 0.80 17.68
CA LYS A 67 -6.11 0.79 18.92
C LYS A 67 -5.75 -0.43 19.77
N ASP A 68 -5.90 -0.31 21.09
CA ASP A 68 -5.64 -1.41 22.02
C ASP A 68 -6.48 -2.66 21.72
N THR A 69 -7.70 -2.46 21.22
CA THR A 69 -8.64 -3.52 20.84
C THR A 69 -8.29 -4.22 19.52
N ALA A 70 -7.29 -3.73 18.78
CA ALA A 70 -6.88 -4.36 17.53
C ALA A 70 -6.31 -5.76 17.79
N MET A 71 -6.87 -6.74 17.07
CA MET A 71 -6.41 -8.12 17.07
C MET A 71 -5.17 -8.26 16.17
N LEU A 72 -4.31 -9.23 16.47
CA LEU A 72 -3.09 -9.50 15.71
C LEU A 72 -3.36 -9.66 14.20
N GLN A 73 -4.40 -10.40 13.84
CA GLN A 73 -4.78 -10.60 12.44
C GLN A 73 -5.15 -9.29 11.72
N ALA A 74 -5.76 -8.33 12.41
CA ALA A 74 -6.08 -7.03 11.82
C ALA A 74 -4.79 -6.22 11.54
N MET A 75 -3.82 -6.29 12.46
CA MET A 75 -2.51 -5.66 12.30
C MET A 75 -1.74 -6.27 11.12
N GLU A 76 -1.71 -7.60 11.03
CA GLU A 76 -1.07 -8.32 9.92
C GLU A 76 -1.70 -8.00 8.56
N ASN A 77 -3.02 -7.78 8.51
CA ASN A 77 -3.71 -7.40 7.28
C ASN A 77 -3.28 -6.01 6.81
N VAL A 78 -3.12 -5.05 7.72
CA VAL A 78 -2.61 -3.71 7.39
C VAL A 78 -1.16 -3.79 6.90
N GLU A 79 -0.30 -4.60 7.54
CA GLU A 79 1.07 -4.81 7.06
C GLU A 79 1.09 -5.39 5.64
N LYS A 80 0.24 -6.38 5.35
CA LYS A 80 0.11 -6.98 4.01
C LYS A 80 -0.37 -5.97 2.97
N GLU A 81 -1.33 -5.13 3.32
CA GLU A 81 -1.83 -4.07 2.44
C GLU A 81 -0.71 -3.10 2.07
N ILE A 82 0.03 -2.59 3.07
CA ILE A 82 1.17 -1.70 2.83
C ILE A 82 2.21 -2.34 1.90
N LEU A 83 2.57 -3.60 2.13
CA LEU A 83 3.51 -4.34 1.29
C LEU A 83 2.98 -4.55 -0.15
N ALA A 84 1.69 -4.84 -0.30
CA ALA A 84 1.06 -5.07 -1.61
C ALA A 84 1.08 -3.82 -2.50
N PHE A 85 1.06 -2.63 -1.88
CA PHE A 85 1.17 -1.35 -2.59
C PHE A 85 2.61 -0.86 -2.76
N GLY A 86 3.62 -1.68 -2.44
CA GLY A 86 5.03 -1.35 -2.62
C GLY A 86 5.65 -0.58 -1.45
N GLY A 87 4.95 -0.50 -0.32
CA GLY A 87 5.50 0.02 0.93
C GLY A 87 6.47 -0.96 1.59
N LYS A 88 7.07 -0.52 2.70
CA LYS A 88 8.03 -1.31 3.49
C LYS A 88 7.73 -1.17 4.97
N ILE A 89 7.78 -2.27 5.71
CA ILE A 89 7.63 -2.25 7.17
C ILE A 89 9.00 -2.03 7.83
N GLY A 90 9.04 -1.10 8.77
CA GLY A 90 10.20 -0.76 9.60
C GLY A 90 10.11 -1.37 10.99
N GLN A 91 10.33 -0.55 12.01
CA GLN A 91 10.39 -0.97 13.40
C GLN A 91 9.00 -1.30 13.93
N ARG A 92 8.87 -2.39 14.70
CA ARG A 92 7.61 -2.75 15.37
C ARG A 92 7.67 -2.36 16.84
N TYR A 93 6.59 -1.76 17.32
CA TYR A 93 6.44 -1.29 18.70
C TYR A 93 5.38 -2.13 19.41
N SER A 94 5.67 -2.53 20.65
CA SER A 94 4.73 -3.29 21.48
C SER A 94 4.70 -2.84 22.95
N ALA A 95 5.63 -1.98 23.37
CA ALA A 95 5.76 -1.57 24.76
C ALA A 95 4.87 -0.37 25.11
N ALA A 96 5.14 0.80 24.52
CA ALA A 96 4.41 2.03 24.80
C ALA A 96 3.18 2.23 23.89
N LEU A 97 3.23 1.66 22.69
CA LEU A 97 2.19 1.74 21.67
C LEU A 97 2.20 0.48 20.82
N LYS A 98 1.02 0.06 20.35
CA LYS A 98 0.85 -1.09 19.44
C LYS A 98 0.93 -0.56 18.01
N GLY A 99 2.03 -0.79 17.32
CA GLY A 99 2.23 -0.16 16.02
C GLY A 99 3.52 -0.53 15.33
N PHE A 100 3.79 0.14 14.22
CA PHE A 100 5.06 0.02 13.50
C PHE A 100 5.37 1.28 12.71
N SER A 101 6.64 1.50 12.39
CA SER A 101 7.02 2.44 11.34
C SER A 101 6.95 1.79 9.97
N ALA A 102 6.62 2.55 8.93
CA ALA A 102 6.58 2.06 7.56
C ALA A 102 6.86 3.16 6.54
N TRP A 103 7.46 2.78 5.42
CA TRP A 103 7.50 3.60 4.23
C TRP A 103 6.24 3.33 3.42
N ILE A 104 5.39 4.33 3.28
CA ILE A 104 4.05 4.20 2.69
C ILE A 104 3.95 5.12 1.47
N PRO A 105 3.56 4.60 0.29
CA PRO A 105 3.24 5.42 -0.87
C PRO A 105 2.05 6.34 -0.57
N GLY A 106 2.16 7.62 -0.94
CA GLY A 106 1.12 8.63 -0.67
C GLY A 106 -0.34 8.22 -0.97
N PRO A 107 -0.66 7.51 -2.08
CA PRO A 107 -2.04 7.17 -2.42
C PRO A 107 -2.79 6.31 -1.40
N ILE A 108 -2.10 5.50 -0.59
CA ILE A 108 -2.77 4.54 0.31
C ILE A 108 -2.95 5.06 1.74
N VAL A 109 -2.22 6.11 2.13
CA VAL A 109 -2.25 6.65 3.50
C VAL A 109 -3.69 7.01 3.90
N THR A 110 -4.41 7.72 3.03
CA THR A 110 -5.81 8.10 3.24
C THR A 110 -6.73 6.89 3.39
N ALA A 111 -6.49 5.82 2.62
CA ALA A 111 -7.28 4.59 2.71
C ALA A 111 -7.04 3.88 4.06
N LEU A 112 -5.76 3.77 4.46
CA LEU A 112 -5.38 3.21 5.75
C LEU A 112 -6.00 3.98 6.93
N SER A 113 -6.06 5.32 6.87
CA SER A 113 -6.70 6.13 7.92
C SER A 113 -8.19 5.83 8.12
N THR A 114 -8.86 5.17 7.18
CA THR A 114 -10.26 4.72 7.35
C THR A 114 -10.40 3.38 8.06
N ASN A 115 -9.30 2.67 8.29
CA ASN A 115 -9.30 1.35 8.94
C ASN A 115 -9.76 1.48 10.41
N PRO A 116 -10.80 0.75 10.85
CA PRO A 116 -11.38 0.91 12.18
C PRO A 116 -10.43 0.51 13.32
N PHE A 117 -9.39 -0.28 13.03
CA PHE A 117 -8.40 -0.76 14.00
C PHE A 117 -7.19 0.17 14.14
N ILE A 118 -7.00 1.10 13.21
CA ILE A 118 -5.97 2.13 13.30
C ILE A 118 -6.49 3.25 14.20
N ASP A 119 -5.65 3.71 15.12
CA ASP A 119 -5.92 4.86 15.98
C ASP A 119 -5.49 6.14 15.27
N TYR A 120 -4.24 6.20 14.82
CA TYR A 120 -3.72 7.28 14.01
C TYR A 120 -2.53 6.85 13.14
N ILE A 121 -2.23 7.67 12.14
CA ILE A 121 -1.06 7.57 11.27
C ILE A 121 -0.40 8.96 11.26
N GLU A 122 0.88 9.03 11.60
CA GLU A 122 1.65 10.28 11.59
C GLU A 122 2.90 10.16 10.72
N GLU A 123 3.30 11.25 10.06
CA GLU A 123 4.58 11.30 9.34
C GLU A 123 5.73 11.21 10.35
N ASP A 124 6.66 10.30 10.09
CA ASP A 124 7.83 10.05 10.96
C ASP A 124 8.87 11.16 10.73
N GLY A 125 9.28 11.82 11.82
CA GLY A 125 10.09 13.03 11.80
C GLY A 125 11.44 12.85 12.50
N GLU A 126 12.46 13.52 11.97
CA GLU A 126 13.78 13.55 12.60
C GLU A 126 13.77 14.45 13.85
N VAL A 127 14.38 13.95 14.92
CA VAL A 127 14.67 14.73 16.12
C VAL A 127 16.17 15.03 16.18
N ASN A 128 16.51 16.26 16.54
CA ASN A 128 17.88 16.70 16.68
C ASN A 128 18.24 16.85 18.16
N ALA A 129 19.47 16.47 18.52
CA ALA A 129 19.98 16.75 19.85
C ALA A 129 20.01 18.27 20.07
N PHE A 130 19.39 18.73 21.16
CA PHE A 130 19.46 20.14 21.53
C PHE A 130 20.79 20.41 22.24
N ASN A 131 21.72 21.06 21.53
CA ASN A 131 22.96 21.54 22.13
C ASN A 131 22.76 22.93 22.72
N ALA A 132 22.49 22.98 24.02
CA ALA A 132 22.62 24.21 24.81
C ALA A 132 24.12 24.44 25.10
N PHE A 133 24.68 25.52 24.56
CA PHE A 133 25.97 26.04 25.00
C PHE A 133 25.77 26.96 26.20
#